data_AF-A0A9D2I200-F1
#
_entry.id   AF-A0A9D2I200-F1
#
_cell.length_a   1.000
_cell.length_b   1.000
_cell.length_c   1.000
_cell.angle_alpha   90.00
_cell.angle_beta   90.00
_cell.angle_gamma   90.00
#
_symmetry.space_group_name_H-M   'P 1'
#
loop_
_entity.id
_entity.type
_entity.pdbx_description
1 polymer ?
#
loop_
_entity_poly.entity_id
_entity_poly.type
_entity_poly.pdbx_seq_one_letter_code
_entity_poly.pdbx_strand_id
1 'polypeptide(L)'
;GCVSGLSWCLAGVLWCITIVGIPVGLQCFKFASLCFFPFGKEIHYGGGAGSLLLNIIWILVSGLPLAIESAVMGCLLCVTVIGIPFGLQHFKIAKLALMPFGSEVV
;
A
#
# COMPACT_ATOMS: atom_id res chain seq x y z
N GLY A 1 0.59 -12.00 2.70
CA GLY A 1 0.31 -13.42 2.38
C GLY A 1 -0.11 -13.53 0.93
N CYS A 2 0.14 -14.66 0.27
CA CYS A 2 -0.08 -14.84 -1.18
C CYS A 2 -1.52 -14.52 -1.62
N VAL A 3 -2.52 -14.84 -0.80
CA VAL A 3 -3.94 -14.54 -1.08
C VAL A 3 -4.20 -13.03 -1.12
N SER A 4 -3.66 -12.27 -0.16
CA SER A 4 -3.76 -10.81 -0.13
C SER A 4 -3.06 -10.19 -1.34
N GLY A 5 -1.85 -10.67 -1.68
CA GLY A 5 -1.10 -10.21 -2.86
C GLY A 5 -1.86 -10.42 -4.17
N LEU A 6 -2.51 -11.59 -4.33
CA LEU A 6 -3.31 -11.90 -5.51
C LEU A 6 -4.54 -10.99 -5.62
N SER A 7 -5.19 -10.66 -4.49
CA SER A 7 -6.31 -9.72 -4.47
C SER A 7 -5.90 -8.30 -4.89
N TRP A 8 -4.72 -7.84 -4.47
CA TRP A 8 -4.19 -6.53 -4.87
C TRP A 8 -3.77 -6.50 -6.34
N CYS A 9 -3.22 -7.59 -6.88
CA CYS A 9 -2.96 -7.72 -8.32
C CYS A 9 -4.26 -7.66 -9.13
N LEU A 10 -5.29 -8.40 -8.72
CA LEU A 10 -6.59 -8.38 -9.41
C LEU A 10 -7.26 -7.01 -9.33
N ALA A 11 -7.26 -6.37 -8.16
CA ALA A 11 -7.77 -5.01 -7.99
C ALA A 11 -6.98 -4.00 -8.83
N GLY A 12 -5.65 -4.13 -8.90
CA GLY A 12 -4.80 -3.27 -9.74
C GLY A 12 -5.10 -3.41 -11.22
N VAL A 13 -5.28 -4.64 -11.71
CA VAL A 13 -5.70 -4.91 -13.09
C VAL A 13 -7.10 -4.34 -13.37
N LEU A 14 -8.04 -4.51 -12.44
CA LEU A 14 -9.41 -3.99 -12.57
C LEU A 14 -9.44 -2.46 -12.65
N TRP A 15 -8.67 -1.77 -11.81
CA TRP A 15 -8.56 -0.31 -11.83
C TRP A 15 -7.84 0.20 -13.07
N CYS A 16 -6.85 -0.54 -13.60
CA CYS A 16 -6.19 -0.22 -14.86
C CYS A 16 -7.10 -0.32 -16.09
N ILE A 17 -8.22 -1.05 -16.03
CA ILE A 17 -9.22 -1.10 -17.11
C ILE A 17 -9.99 0.24 -17.22
N THR A 18 -10.05 1.02 -16.14
CA THR A 18 -10.58 2.38 -16.18
C THR A 18 -9.45 3.36 -16.50
N ILE A 19 -9.57 4.15 -17.58
CA ILE A 19 -8.52 5.12 -17.97
C ILE A 19 -8.23 6.13 -16.83
N VAL A 20 -9.23 6.44 -16.01
CA VAL A 20 -9.10 7.32 -14.83
C VAL A 20 -8.40 6.62 -13.65
N GLY A 21 -8.46 5.28 -13.59
CA GLY A 21 -7.91 4.45 -12.52
C GLY A 21 -6.50 3.93 -12.74
N ILE A 22 -5.89 4.14 -13.90
CA ILE A 22 -4.50 3.77 -14.19
C ILE A 22 -3.49 4.21 -13.09
N PRO A 23 -3.51 5.46 -12.59
CA PRO A 23 -2.59 5.85 -11.52
C PRO A 23 -2.87 5.11 -10.20
N VAL A 24 -4.12 4.73 -9.95
CA VAL A 24 -4.54 3.95 -8.77
C VAL A 24 -4.06 2.50 -8.90
N GLY A 25 -4.26 1.89 -10.07
CA GLY A 25 -3.85 0.51 -10.36
C GLY A 25 -2.34 0.30 -10.23
N LEU A 26 -1.54 1.28 -10.67
CA LEU A 26 -0.08 1.25 -10.49
C LEU A 26 0.35 1.19 -9.02
N GLN A 27 -0.41 1.83 -8.12
CA GLN A 27 -0.15 1.77 -6.69
C GLN A 27 -0.56 0.42 -6.09
N CYS A 28 -1.69 -0.15 -6.54
CA CYS A 28 -2.10 -1.51 -6.16
C CYS A 28 -1.02 -2.55 -6.47
N PHE A 29 -0.27 -2.42 -7.56
CA PHE A 29 0.87 -3.31 -7.85
C PHE A 29 2.03 -3.16 -6.86
N LYS A 30 2.29 -1.95 -6.33
CA LYS A 30 3.28 -1.75 -5.25
C LYS A 30 2.83 -2.44 -3.95
N PHE A 31 1.55 -2.29 -3.60
CA PHE A 31 0.96 -2.98 -2.44
C PHE A 31 0.99 -4.51 -2.61
N ALA A 32 0.69 -5.01 -3.81
CA ALA A 32 0.78 -6.43 -4.14
C ALA A 32 2.22 -6.95 -3.97
N SER A 33 3.22 -6.23 -4.49
CA SER A 33 4.64 -6.60 -4.36
C SER A 33 5.08 -6.73 -2.90
N LEU A 34 4.67 -5.78 -2.04
CA LEU A 34 4.91 -5.83 -0.59
C LEU A 34 4.16 -6.96 0.12
N CYS A 35 2.99 -7.37 -0.38
CA CYS A 35 2.19 -8.46 0.18
C CYS A 35 2.72 -9.85 -0.20
N PHE A 36 3.32 -9.99 -1.39
CA PHE A 36 3.98 -11.21 -1.88
C PHE A 36 5.37 -11.38 -1.29
N PHE A 37 6.16 -10.31 -1.22
CA PHE A 37 7.54 -10.33 -0.75
C PHE A 37 7.73 -9.30 0.37
N PRO A 38 7.32 -9.63 1.61
CA PRO A 38 7.34 -8.67 2.69
C PRO A 38 8.74 -8.39 3.25
N PHE A 39 9.64 -9.37 3.20
CA PHE A 39 10.96 -9.27 3.84
C PHE A 39 12.04 -8.84 2.84
N GLY A 40 12.93 -7.94 3.26
CA GLY A 40 14.06 -7.46 2.45
C GLY A 40 13.77 -6.28 1.52
N LYS A 41 12.58 -5.69 1.60
CA LYS A 41 12.17 -4.52 0.80
C LYS A 41 12.21 -3.25 1.64
N GLU A 42 12.90 -2.21 1.15
CA GLU A 42 12.93 -0.89 1.78
C GLU A 42 12.09 0.11 0.99
N ILE A 43 11.42 1.01 1.71
CA ILE A 43 10.59 2.06 1.11
C ILE A 43 11.37 3.36 1.17
N HIS A 44 11.90 3.78 0.03
CA HIS A 44 12.51 5.09 -0.12
C HIS A 44 11.44 6.12 -0.50
N TYR A 45 11.28 7.13 0.34
CA TYR A 45 10.37 8.24 0.10
C TYR A 45 11.13 9.36 -0.62
N GLY A 46 10.95 9.46 -1.93
CA GLY A 46 11.53 10.48 -2.81
C GLY A 46 10.42 11.18 -3.61
N GLY A 47 9.76 12.17 -3.00
CA GLY A 47 8.63 12.89 -3.62
C GLY A 47 8.95 14.34 -3.94
N GLY A 48 8.64 14.79 -5.16
CA GLY A 48 8.60 16.21 -5.54
C GLY A 48 7.24 16.86 -5.27
N ALA A 49 7.12 18.16 -5.55
CA ALA A 49 5.88 18.94 -5.32
C ALA A 49 4.64 18.35 -6.03
N GLY A 50 4.80 17.74 -7.22
CA GLY A 50 3.71 17.06 -7.93
C GLY A 50 3.20 15.80 -7.23
N SER A 51 4.08 15.06 -6.54
CA SER A 51 3.70 13.86 -5.78
C SER A 51 2.89 14.21 -4.54
N LEU A 52 3.13 15.37 -3.92
CA LEU A 52 2.34 15.85 -2.79
C LEU A 52 0.91 16.18 -3.18
N LEU A 53 0.70 16.87 -4.30
CA LEU A 53 -0.65 17.17 -4.80
C LEU A 53 -1.45 15.90 -5.11
N LEU A 54 -0.82 14.91 -5.75
CA LEU A 54 -1.45 13.62 -6.02
C LEU A 54 -1.72 12.81 -4.74
N ASN A 55 -0.82 12.85 -3.74
CA ASN A 55 -1.06 12.23 -2.43
C ASN A 55 -2.25 12.87 -1.70
N ILE A 56 -2.42 14.19 -1.78
CA ILE A 56 -3.55 14.89 -1.16
C ILE A 56 -4.88 14.45 -1.80
N ILE A 57 -4.94 14.43 -3.13
CA ILE A 57 -6.12 13.95 -3.88
C ILE A 57 -6.39 12.49 -3.54
N TRP A 58 -5.34 11.67 -3.48
CA TRP A 58 -5.43 10.25 -3.15
C TRP A 58 -5.99 9.99 -1.75
N ILE A 59 -5.48 10.68 -0.73
CA ILE A 59 -5.95 10.54 0.65
C ILE A 59 -7.45 10.83 0.74
N LEU A 60 -7.93 11.85 0.00
CA LEU A 60 -9.33 12.27 -0.01
C LEU A 60 -10.26 11.23 -0.69
N VAL A 61 -9.77 10.53 -1.71
CA VAL A 61 -10.57 9.60 -2.51
C VAL A 61 -10.55 8.18 -1.94
N SER A 62 -9.37 7.66 -1.56
CA SER A 62 -9.22 6.24 -1.21
C SER A 62 -8.08 5.92 -0.24
N GLY A 63 -7.11 6.82 -0.02
CA GLY A 63 -5.91 6.52 0.77
C GLY A 63 -6.17 6.39 2.27
N LEU A 64 -7.06 7.21 2.84
CA LEU A 64 -7.36 7.19 4.27
C LEU A 64 -8.04 5.88 4.74
N PRO A 65 -9.12 5.38 4.10
CA PRO A 65 -9.73 4.11 4.52
C PRO A 65 -8.77 2.93 4.37
N LEU A 66 -7.98 2.87 3.30
CA LEU A 66 -6.98 1.83 3.07
C LEU A 66 -5.89 1.79 4.16
N ALA A 67 -5.41 2.98 4.56
CA ALA A 67 -4.41 3.13 5.60
C ALA A 67 -4.96 2.70 6.97
N ILE A 68 -6.22 3.04 7.27
CA ILE A 68 -6.89 2.66 8.51
C ILE A 68 -7.10 1.14 8.57
N GLU A 69 -7.64 0.52 7.52
CA GLU A 69 -7.82 -0.94 7.48
C GLU A 69 -6.47 -1.66 7.68
N SER A 70 -5.43 -1.20 6.99
CA SER A 70 -4.09 -1.77 7.11
C SER A 70 -3.49 -1.56 8.51
N ALA A 71 -3.72 -0.41 9.14
CA ALA A 71 -3.25 -0.13 10.50
C ALA A 71 -4.01 -0.97 11.55
N VAL A 72 -5.32 -1.14 11.40
CA VAL A 72 -6.14 -1.97 12.29
C VAL A 72 -5.73 -3.43 12.19
N MET A 73 -5.53 -3.95 10.97
CA MET A 73 -5.06 -5.32 10.77
C MET A 73 -3.62 -5.52 11.30
N GLY A 74 -2.77 -4.51 11.12
CA GLY A 74 -1.42 -4.50 11.70
C GLY A 74 -1.43 -4.52 13.23
N CYS A 75 -2.29 -3.71 13.87
CA CYS A 75 -2.51 -3.72 15.31
C CYS A 75 -3.01 -5.10 15.79
N LEU A 76 -4.04 -5.66 15.15
CA LEU A 76 -4.59 -6.97 15.49
C LEU A 76 -3.54 -8.08 15.40
N LEU A 77 -2.70 -8.07 14.36
CA LEU A 77 -1.62 -9.04 14.21
C LEU A 77 -0.52 -8.84 15.27
N CYS A 78 -0.20 -7.58 15.62
CA CYS A 78 0.76 -7.26 16.69
C CYS A 78 0.31 -7.68 18.09
N VAL A 79 -1.00 -7.90 18.33
CA VAL A 79 -1.49 -8.46 19.61
C VAL A 79 -0.96 -9.88 19.83
N THR A 80 -0.64 -10.61 18.76
CA THR A 80 0.00 -11.93 18.86
C THR A 80 1.51 -11.81 18.77
N VAL A 81 2.26 -12.41 19.70
CA VAL A 81 3.75 -12.40 19.68
C VAL A 81 4.30 -12.93 18.35
N ILE A 82 3.63 -13.93 17.77
CA ILE A 82 3.97 -14.54 16.47
C ILE A 82 3.63 -13.59 15.31
N GLY A 83 2.61 -12.74 15.45
CA GLY A 83 2.14 -11.82 14.43
C GLY A 83 2.86 -10.47 14.41
N ILE A 84 3.69 -10.13 15.41
CA ILE A 84 4.53 -8.91 15.41
C ILE A 84 5.29 -8.70 14.09
N PRO A 85 6.04 -9.67 13.53
CA PRO A 85 6.74 -9.48 12.25
C PRO A 85 5.78 -9.20 11.08
N PHE A 86 4.56 -9.74 11.13
CA PHE A 86 3.53 -9.50 10.11
C PHE A 86 2.84 -8.15 10.31
N GLY A 87 2.56 -7.76 11.56
CA GLY A 87 1.93 -6.48 11.89
C GLY A 87 2.82 -5.29 11.52
N LEU A 88 4.13 -5.39 11.78
CA LEU A 88 5.13 -4.40 11.32
C LEU A 88 5.09 -4.19 9.80
N GLN A 89 4.79 -5.23 9.03
CA GLN A 89 4.65 -5.14 7.58
C GLN A 89 3.36 -4.41 7.16
N HIS A 90 2.26 -4.67 7.85
CA HIS A 90 1.00 -3.96 7.63
C HIS A 90 1.12 -2.46 7.95
N PHE A 91 1.93 -2.08 8.94
CA PHE A 91 2.24 -0.66 9.19
C PHE A 91 3.07 -0.01 8.07
N LYS A 92 4.01 -0.74 7.46
CA LYS A 92 4.74 -0.24 6.28
C LYS A 92 3.79 -0.01 5.09
N ILE A 93 2.86 -0.95 4.87
CA ILE A 93 1.81 -0.84 3.85
C ILE A 93 0.89 0.35 4.15
N ALA A 94 0.48 0.54 5.41
CA ALA A 94 -0.35 1.68 5.81
C ALA A 94 0.36 3.02 5.54
N LYS A 95 1.66 3.11 5.82
CA LYS A 95 2.45 4.32 5.54
C LYS A 95 2.60 4.58 4.04
N LEU A 96 2.78 3.53 3.24
CA LEU A 96 2.78 3.61 1.77
C LEU A 96 1.40 3.99 1.22
N ALA A 97 0.30 3.59 1.87
CA ALA A 97 -1.08 3.95 1.50
C ALA A 97 -1.41 5.43 1.72
N LEU A 98 -0.75 6.08 2.69
CA LEU A 98 -0.87 7.52 2.93
C LEU A 98 -0.07 8.34 1.91
N MET A 99 1.12 7.86 1.51
CA MET A 99 1.99 8.58 0.57
C MET A 99 2.50 7.67 -0.56
N PRO A 100 1.62 7.16 -1.43
CA PRO A 100 2.00 6.22 -2.49
C PRO A 100 2.75 6.87 -3.66
N PHE A 101 2.57 8.18 -3.85
CA PHE A 101 3.25 8.94 -4.90
C PHE A 101 4.59 9.48 -4.40
N GLY A 102 5.65 9.20 -5.15
CA GLY A 102 7.04 9.49 -4.75
C GLY A 102 7.69 8.43 -3.86
N SER A 103 6.99 7.35 -3.50
CA SER A 103 7.61 6.23 -2.79
C SER A 103 8.08 5.16 -3.77
N GLU A 104 9.35 4.76 -3.66
CA GLU A 104 9.97 3.68 -4.42
C GLU A 104 10.23 2.49 -3.48
N VAL A 105 9.91 1.29 -3.96
CA VAL A 105 10.13 0.05 -3.20
C VAL A 105 11.40 -0.60 -3.78
N VAL A 106 12.49 -0.54 -3.02
CA VAL A 106 13.80 -1.07 -3.40
C VAL A 106 14.00 -2.45 -2.77
#